data_AF-A0AA89RVW5-F1
#
_entry.id   AF-A0AA89RVW5-F1
#
_cell.length_a   1.000
_cell.length_b   1.000
_cell.length_c   1.000
_cell.angle_alpha   90.00
_cell.angle_beta   90.00
_cell.angle_gamma   90.00
#
_symmetry.space_group_name_H-M   'P 1'
#
loop_
_entity.id
_entity.type
_entity.pdbx_description
1 polymer ?
#
loop_
_entity_poly.entity_id
_entity_poly.type
_entity_poly.pdbx_seq_one_letter_code
_entity_poly.pdbx_strand_id
1 'polypeptide(L)'
;MWIYEPKWETGKHVRYWIGLAGWRPFCVVGLLCARKTLKGGEILAMAMLTVSADEHPMMRHVYRPGDEERSVVILRSVDDDARFDAKNVEVARTSWSLSQADEMAAEPALRSWKGCLTCQKAQINSREKIQRVK
;
A
#
# COMPACT_ATOMS: atom_id res chain seq x y z
N MET A 1 0.73 -6.36 5.98
CA MET A 1 1.03 -6.15 4.53
C MET A 1 1.27 -4.66 4.33
N TRP A 2 2.16 -4.23 3.42
CA TRP A 2 2.49 -2.80 3.21
C TRP A 2 2.73 -2.55 1.72
N ILE A 3 2.37 -1.37 1.22
CA ILE A 3 2.68 -0.87 -0.14
C ILE A 3 3.91 0.01 -0.12
N TYR A 4 4.48 0.25 -1.30
CA TYR A 4 5.57 1.19 -1.48
C TYR A 4 5.09 2.45 -2.16
N GLU A 5 5.37 3.59 -1.54
CA GLU A 5 5.16 4.89 -2.16
C GLU A 5 6.44 5.74 -2.06
N PRO A 6 6.74 6.57 -3.07
CA PRO A 6 7.86 7.50 -3.01
C PRO A 6 7.50 8.69 -2.12
N LYS A 7 8.37 9.10 -1.20
CA LYS A 7 8.21 10.32 -0.39
C LYS A 7 9.22 11.37 -0.81
N TRP A 8 8.75 12.59 -1.11
CA TRP A 8 9.56 13.67 -1.68
C TRP A 8 9.83 14.87 -0.75
N GLU A 9 9.48 14.80 0.54
CA GLU A 9 9.70 15.90 1.52
C GLU A 9 11.14 16.44 1.56
N THR A 10 12.15 15.60 1.30
CA THR A 10 13.56 15.99 1.33
C THR A 10 14.10 16.52 -0.01
N GLY A 11 13.23 16.69 -1.01
CA GLY A 11 13.60 16.95 -2.40
C GLY A 11 14.23 15.74 -3.11
N LYS A 12 14.29 14.58 -2.44
CA LYS A 12 14.81 13.32 -2.98
C LYS A 12 13.75 12.23 -2.89
N HIS A 13 13.82 11.30 -3.83
CA HIS A 13 12.99 10.09 -3.85
C HIS A 13 13.42 9.12 -2.74
N VAL A 14 12.73 9.16 -1.60
CA VAL A 14 12.89 8.18 -0.52
C VAL A 14 11.75 7.18 -0.58
N ARG A 15 12.02 5.88 -0.65
CA ARG A 15 10.97 4.87 -0.62
C ARG A 15 10.39 4.75 0.78
N TYR A 16 9.08 4.75 0.91
CA TYR A 16 8.38 4.50 2.16
C TYR A 16 7.56 3.23 2.06
N TRP A 17 7.57 2.44 3.12
CA TRP A 17 6.54 1.47 3.38
C TRP A 17 5.34 2.24 3.94
N ILE A 18 4.15 2.00 3.38
CA ILE A 18 2.89 2.53 3.92
C ILE A 18 1.89 1.39 4.08
N GLY A 19 1.16 1.35 5.19
CA GLY A 19 0.15 0.32 5.45
C GLY A 19 -0.68 0.60 6.69
N LEU A 20 -1.45 -0.39 7.13
CA LEU A 20 -2.16 -0.32 8.41
C LEU A 20 -1.18 -0.48 9.59
N ALA A 21 -1.41 0.30 10.65
CA ALA A 21 -0.64 0.24 11.88
C ALA A 21 -0.65 -1.16 12.48
N GLY A 22 0.45 -1.53 13.15
CA GLY A 22 0.59 -2.84 13.78
C GLY A 22 0.77 -4.00 12.79
N TRP A 23 1.24 -3.74 11.57
CA TRP A 23 1.54 -4.76 10.56
C TRP A 23 0.33 -5.60 10.11
N ARG A 24 -0.88 -5.08 10.32
CA ARG A 24 -2.11 -5.79 9.97
C ARG A 24 -2.18 -6.08 8.46
N PRO A 25 -2.77 -7.22 8.05
CA PRO A 25 -3.12 -7.44 6.65
C PRO A 25 -4.20 -6.45 6.24
N PHE A 26 -4.25 -6.13 4.94
CA PHE A 26 -5.27 -5.29 4.34
C PHE A 26 -5.46 -5.69 2.88
N CYS A 27 -6.56 -5.24 2.29
CA CYS A 27 -6.84 -5.43 0.87
C CYS A 27 -6.77 -4.09 0.13
N VAL A 28 -6.37 -4.12 -1.15
CA VAL A 28 -6.42 -2.97 -2.03
C VAL A 28 -7.59 -3.16 -2.98
N VAL A 29 -8.45 -2.15 -3.10
CA VAL A 29 -9.56 -2.18 -4.07
C VAL A 29 -8.99 -2.20 -5.48
N GLY A 30 -9.43 -3.15 -6.29
CA GLY A 30 -9.00 -3.29 -7.67
C GLY A 30 -10.16 -3.60 -8.61
N LEU A 31 -9.96 -3.25 -9.88
CA LEU A 31 -10.83 -3.61 -10.98
C LEU A 31 -10.20 -4.77 -11.74
N LEU A 32 -10.99 -5.82 -12.01
CA LEU A 32 -10.60 -6.97 -12.80
C LEU A 32 -11.41 -7.00 -14.10
N CYS A 33 -10.73 -7.07 -15.24
CA CYS A 33 -11.36 -7.10 -16.55
C CYS A 33 -10.77 -8.22 -17.41
N ALA A 34 -11.64 -9.04 -18.00
CA ALA A 34 -11.26 -9.93 -19.09
C ALA A 34 -11.10 -9.13 -20.39
N ARG A 35 -10.00 -9.38 -21.10
CA ARG A 35 -9.69 -8.76 -22.39
C ARG A 35 -9.34 -9.82 -23.41
N LYS A 36 -9.92 -9.71 -24.61
CA LYS A 36 -9.53 -10.53 -25.75
C LYS A 36 -8.21 -10.04 -26.32
N THR A 37 -7.32 -10.97 -26.60
CA THR A 37 -6.05 -10.71 -27.27
C THR A 37 -6.23 -10.71 -28.78
N LEU A 38 -5.34 -10.03 -29.49
CA LEU A 38 -5.31 -10.04 -30.96
C LEU A 38 -5.11 -11.45 -31.55
N LYS A 39 -4.60 -12.40 -30.75
CA LYS A 39 -4.37 -13.81 -31.14
C LYS A 39 -5.56 -14.73 -30.80
N GLY A 40 -6.70 -14.18 -30.35
CA GLY A 40 -7.92 -14.93 -30.08
C GLY A 40 -8.02 -15.57 -28.69
N GLY A 41 -7.00 -15.44 -27.82
CA GLY A 41 -7.05 -15.85 -26.41
C GLY A 41 -7.65 -14.76 -25.50
N GLU A 42 -7.97 -15.12 -24.27
CA GLU A 42 -8.41 -14.18 -23.22
C GLU A 42 -7.30 -13.96 -22.18
N ILE A 43 -7.14 -12.72 -21.74
CA ILE A 43 -6.27 -12.36 -20.62
C ILE A 43 -7.08 -11.61 -19.57
N LEU A 44 -6.74 -11.82 -18.30
CA LEU A 44 -7.26 -11.02 -17.20
C LEU A 44 -6.31 -9.86 -16.93
N ALA A 45 -6.84 -8.64 -16.97
CA ALA A 45 -6.13 -7.42 -16.60
C ALA A 45 -6.68 -6.91 -15.27
N MET A 46 -5.79 -6.49 -14.38
CA MET A 46 -6.16 -5.91 -13.09
C MET A 46 -5.56 -4.50 -12.97
N ALA A 47 -6.32 -3.59 -12.37
CA ALA A 47 -5.86 -2.26 -12.01
C ALA A 47 -6.24 -1.96 -10.56
N MET A 48 -5.37 -1.28 -9.82
CA MET A 48 -5.71 -0.78 -8.48
C MET A 48 -6.52 0.50 -8.60
N LEU A 49 -7.56 0.64 -7.78
CA LEU A 49 -8.33 1.86 -7.70
C LEU A 49 -7.55 2.91 -6.89
N THR A 50 -7.43 4.11 -7.43
CA THR A 50 -6.79 5.24 -6.78
C THR A 50 -7.76 6.41 -6.64
N VAL A 51 -7.63 7.14 -5.53
CA VAL A 51 -8.38 8.36 -5.22
C VAL A 51 -7.43 9.50 -4.87
N SER A 52 -7.91 10.74 -4.92
CA SER A 52 -7.11 11.90 -4.48
C SER A 52 -6.69 11.73 -3.03
N ALA A 53 -5.44 12.12 -2.75
CA ALA A 53 -4.82 12.10 -1.43
C ALA A 53 -4.54 13.50 -0.87
N ASP A 54 -4.98 14.56 -1.55
CA ASP A 54 -4.64 15.96 -1.24
C ASP A 54 -5.04 16.36 0.20
N GLU A 55 -6.19 15.85 0.66
CA GLU A 55 -6.71 16.13 2.01
C GLU A 55 -6.20 15.16 3.08
N HIS A 56 -5.47 14.10 2.69
CA HIS A 56 -5.07 13.05 3.62
C HIS A 56 -3.80 13.41 4.39
N PRO A 57 -3.84 13.56 5.74
CA PRO A 57 -2.73 14.11 6.52
C PRO A 57 -1.37 13.43 6.32
N MET A 58 -1.37 12.13 6.04
CA MET A 58 -0.16 11.35 5.80
C MET A 58 0.20 11.18 4.32
N MET A 59 -0.81 11.11 3.43
CA MET A 59 -0.57 10.75 2.02
C MET A 59 -0.30 11.98 1.16
N ARG A 60 -0.69 13.17 1.62
CA ARG A 60 -0.49 14.45 0.93
C ARG A 60 0.96 15.00 0.88
N HIS A 61 1.89 14.19 1.36
CA HIS A 61 3.32 14.55 1.49
C HIS A 61 4.21 13.51 0.80
N VAL A 62 3.59 12.61 0.06
CA VAL A 62 4.22 11.47 -0.60
C VAL A 62 4.78 11.95 -1.94
N TYR A 63 3.96 12.56 -2.78
CA TYR A 63 4.36 12.91 -4.14
C TYR A 63 5.19 14.21 -4.21
N ARG A 64 5.73 14.50 -5.40
CA ARG A 64 6.48 15.74 -5.59
C ARG A 64 5.53 16.94 -5.44
N PRO A 65 6.01 18.08 -4.91
CA PRO A 65 5.22 19.30 -4.91
C PRO A 65 4.78 19.66 -6.34
N GLY A 66 3.47 19.81 -6.55
CA GLY A 66 2.86 20.14 -7.84
C GLY A 66 2.40 18.96 -8.68
N ASP A 67 2.68 17.72 -8.26
CA ASP A 67 2.09 16.51 -8.87
C ASP A 67 0.71 16.22 -8.24
N GLU A 68 -0.22 15.64 -9.00
CA GLU A 68 -1.50 15.16 -8.47
C GLU A 68 -1.24 14.04 -7.45
N GLU A 69 -1.74 14.21 -6.22
CA GLU A 69 -1.54 13.22 -5.18
C GLU A 69 -2.64 12.18 -5.23
N ARG A 70 -2.26 10.93 -5.48
CA ARG A 70 -3.19 9.79 -5.52
C ARG A 70 -2.75 8.72 -4.56
N SER A 71 -3.69 8.01 -3.95
CA SER A 71 -3.36 6.83 -3.18
C SER A 71 -4.36 5.71 -3.44
N VAL A 72 -3.91 4.48 -3.24
CA VAL A 72 -4.75 3.30 -3.37
C VAL A 72 -5.75 3.21 -2.23
N VAL A 73 -6.94 2.70 -2.52
CA VAL A 73 -7.97 2.49 -1.51
C VAL A 73 -7.66 1.21 -0.73
N ILE A 74 -7.41 1.37 0.58
CA ILE A 74 -7.11 0.27 1.51
C ILE A 74 -8.36 -0.11 2.30
N LEU A 75 -8.67 -1.41 2.33
CA LEU A 75 -9.75 -2.03 3.11
C LEU A 75 -9.18 -2.76 4.33
N ARG A 76 -9.86 -2.63 5.49
CA ARG A 76 -9.37 -3.19 6.78
C ARG A 76 -9.48 -4.71 6.82
N SER A 77 -10.46 -5.28 6.13
CA SER A 77 -10.64 -6.72 5.99
C SER A 77 -11.21 -7.07 4.63
N VAL A 78 -11.12 -8.35 4.24
CA VAL A 78 -11.84 -8.88 3.07
C VAL A 78 -13.35 -8.77 3.26
N ASP A 79 -13.81 -8.81 4.51
CA ASP A 79 -15.22 -8.81 4.91
C ASP A 79 -15.83 -7.39 5.03
N ASP A 80 -15.13 -6.35 4.56
CA ASP A 80 -15.69 -4.99 4.40
C ASP A 80 -16.68 -4.95 3.20
N ASP A 81 -17.61 -5.93 3.16
CA ASP A 81 -18.54 -6.19 2.06
C ASP A 81 -19.38 -4.95 1.73
N ALA A 82 -19.79 -4.19 2.75
CA ALA A 82 -20.58 -2.96 2.54
C ALA A 82 -19.84 -1.92 1.68
N ARG A 83 -18.51 -1.91 1.73
CA ARG A 83 -17.66 -0.98 0.97
C ARG A 83 -17.34 -1.52 -0.43
N PHE A 84 -17.34 -2.83 -0.61
CA PHE A 84 -17.03 -3.50 -1.87
C PHE A 84 -18.27 -3.77 -2.74
N ASP A 85 -19.36 -4.25 -2.14
CA ASP A 85 -20.62 -4.67 -2.80
C ASP A 85 -21.63 -3.54 -2.99
N ALA A 86 -21.15 -2.28 -3.07
CA ALA A 86 -22.02 -1.15 -3.34
C ALA A 86 -22.67 -1.29 -4.73
N LYS A 87 -23.92 -1.76 -4.76
CA LYS A 87 -24.72 -1.94 -6.00
C LYS A 87 -25.12 -0.61 -6.66
N ASN A 88 -24.95 0.50 -5.95
CA ASN A 88 -25.22 1.85 -6.43
C ASN A 88 -23.90 2.58 -6.66
N VAL A 89 -23.72 3.14 -7.85
CA VAL A 89 -22.50 3.85 -8.27
C VAL A 89 -22.16 5.06 -7.38
N GLU A 90 -23.15 5.80 -6.91
CA GLU A 90 -22.92 6.97 -6.06
C GLU A 90 -22.52 6.55 -4.63
N VAL A 91 -23.08 5.43 -4.17
CA VAL A 91 -22.65 4.81 -2.91
C VAL A 91 -21.23 4.26 -3.04
N ALA A 92 -20.89 3.60 -4.16
CA ALA A 92 -19.54 3.09 -4.39
C ALA A 92 -18.50 4.24 -4.39
N ARG A 93 -18.81 5.35 -5.06
CA ARG A 93 -17.94 6.54 -5.13
C ARG A 93 -17.62 7.13 -3.77
N THR A 94 -18.62 7.22 -2.90
CA THR A 94 -18.46 7.75 -1.53
C THR A 94 -17.88 6.73 -0.56
N SER A 95 -18.10 5.44 -0.83
CA SER A 95 -17.57 4.34 -0.03
C SER A 95 -16.08 4.11 -0.26
N TRP A 96 -15.54 4.41 -1.43
CA TRP A 96 -14.11 4.19 -1.74
C TRP A 96 -13.23 5.39 -1.37
N SER A 97 -13.10 5.67 -0.08
CA SER A 97 -12.20 6.71 0.47
C SER A 97 -10.85 6.17 0.98
N LEU A 98 -9.94 7.04 1.40
CA LEU A 98 -8.70 6.62 2.07
C LEU A 98 -8.97 6.16 3.51
N SER A 99 -8.16 5.22 4.01
CA SER A 99 -8.16 4.85 5.43
C SER A 99 -7.77 6.05 6.29
N GLN A 100 -8.21 6.08 7.55
CA GLN A 100 -7.86 7.21 8.42
C GLN A 100 -6.36 7.18 8.77
N ALA A 101 -5.72 8.35 8.82
CA ALA A 101 -4.27 8.47 8.99
C ALA A 101 -3.76 7.87 10.32
N ASP A 102 -4.56 7.90 11.38
CA ASP A 102 -4.27 7.33 12.69
C ASP A 102 -4.33 5.79 12.71
N GLU A 103 -5.03 5.18 11.76
CA GLU A 103 -5.02 3.73 11.55
C GLU A 103 -3.84 3.25 10.70
N MET A 104 -3.07 4.18 10.12
CA MET A 104 -1.98 3.90 9.19
C MET A 104 -0.61 4.09 9.83
N ALA A 105 0.39 3.44 9.25
CA ALA A 105 1.79 3.63 9.57
C ALA A 105 2.59 3.81 8.28
N ALA A 106 3.59 4.69 8.35
CA ALA A 106 4.53 4.92 7.27
C ALA A 106 5.96 4.97 7.82
N GLU A 107 6.87 4.22 7.20
CA GLU A 107 8.28 4.20 7.61
C GLU A 107 9.21 4.18 6.39
N PRO A 108 10.41 4.79 6.47
CA PRO A 108 11.38 4.71 5.40
C PRO A 108 11.74 3.26 5.09
N ALA A 109 11.55 2.86 3.85
CA ALA A 109 12.02 1.58 3.37
C ALA A 109 13.55 1.61 3.28
N LEU A 110 14.22 0.93 4.21
CA LEU A 110 15.66 0.76 4.20
C LEU A 110 16.11 0.25 2.82
N ARG A 111 17.10 0.92 2.22
CA ARG A 111 17.72 0.46 0.96
C ARG A 111 18.15 -0.99 1.15
N SER A 112 17.77 -1.83 0.17
CA SER A 112 18.10 -3.25 -0.01
C SER A 112 18.66 -3.97 1.22
N TRP A 113 17.99 -5.04 1.66
CA TRP A 113 18.44 -6.01 2.65
C TRP A 113 19.96 -6.28 2.70
N LYS A 114 20.65 -6.26 1.56
CA LYS A 114 22.09 -6.48 1.43
C LYS A 114 22.98 -5.36 2.02
N GLY A 115 22.47 -4.15 2.28
CA GLY A 115 23.28 -2.99 2.67
C GLY A 115 22.97 -2.37 4.04
N CYS A 116 22.00 -2.90 4.78
CA CYS A 116 21.61 -2.33 6.07
C CYS A 116 22.30 -3.06 7.25
N LEU A 117 23.28 -2.40 7.88
CA LEU A 117 24.00 -2.91 9.06
C LEU A 117 23.07 -3.21 10.25
N THR A 118 21.97 -2.46 10.41
CA THR A 118 20.97 -2.68 11.47
C THR A 118 20.11 -3.92 11.20
N CYS A 119 19.69 -4.16 9.95
CA CYS A 119 18.99 -5.39 9.58
C CYS A 119 19.91 -6.63 9.64
N GLN A 120 21.19 -6.49 9.29
CA GLN A 120 22.18 -7.58 9.43
C GLN A 120 22.34 -8.00 10.90
N LYS A 121 22.41 -7.03 11.83
CA LYS A 121 22.46 -7.31 13.27
C LYS A 121 21.19 -7.99 13.78
N ALA A 122 20.02 -7.60 13.29
CA ALA A 122 18.74 -8.22 13.65
C ALA A 122 18.62 -9.69 13.15
N GLN A 123 19.20 -10.02 12.00
CA GLN A 123 19.29 -11.40 11.51
C GLN A 123 20.31 -12.26 12.27
N ILE A 124 21.46 -11.72 12.62
CA ILE A 124 22.49 -12.44 13.38
C ILE A 124 21.92 -12.78 14.77
N ASN A 125 21.30 -11.81 15.44
CA ASN A 125 20.72 -12.01 16.77
C ASN A 125 19.54 -13.00 16.75
N SER A 126 18.74 -13.03 15.68
CA SER A 126 17.67 -14.03 15.54
C SER A 126 18.22 -15.44 15.24
N ARG A 127 19.30 -15.58 14.47
CA ARG A 127 19.98 -16.88 14.23
C ARG A 127 20.67 -17.42 15.49
N GLU A 128 21.34 -16.57 16.26
CA GLU A 128 21.97 -16.96 17.53
C GLU A 128 20.93 -17.37 18.58
N LYS A 129 19.76 -16.69 18.62
CA LYS A 129 18.64 -17.11 19.49
C LYS A 129 18.06 -18.45 19.07
N ILE A 130 17.97 -18.75 17.78
CA ILE A 130 17.46 -20.05 17.30
C ILE A 130 18.45 -21.19 17.58
N GLN A 131 19.77 -20.91 17.58
CA GLN A 131 20.80 -21.91 17.92
C GLN A 131 20.94 -22.17 19.42
N ARG A 132 20.53 -21.25 20.30
CA ARG A 132 20.55 -21.43 21.76
C ARG A 132 19.31 -22.14 22.33
N VAL A 133 18.33 -22.46 21.49
CA VAL A 133 17.08 -23.17 21.87
C VAL A 133 17.09 -24.63 21.37
N LYS A 134 18.25 -25.12 20.91
CA LYS A 134 18.53 -26.53 20.67
C LYS A 134 19.59 -27.01 21.65
#